data_AF-A0A1I2MHX2-F1
#
_entry.id   AF-A0A1I2MHX2-F1
#
_cell.length_a   1.000
_cell.length_b   1.000
_cell.length_c   1.000
_cell.angle_alpha   90.00
_cell.angle_beta   90.00
_cell.angle_gamma   90.00
#
_symmetry.space_group_name_H-M   'P 1'
#
loop_
_entity.id
_entity.type
_entity.pdbx_description
1 polymer ?
#
loop_
_entity_poly.entity_id
_entity_poly.type
_entity_poly.pdbx_seq_one_letter_code
_entity_poly.pdbx_strand_id
1 'polypeptide(L)' 'MHTCHNCEEFVTRDFVRVFGDEEGRVFGCPSCLTTRDLQNGTASNSAASAGPPSP' A
#
# COMPACT_ATOMS: atom_id res chain seq x y z
N MET A 1 -5.34 3.00 14.92
CA MET A 1 -3.96 3.27 14.43
C MET A 1 -3.66 2.21 13.40
N HIS A 2 -3.21 2.61 12.21
CA HIS A 2 -2.77 1.67 11.19
C HIS A 2 -1.26 1.85 11.01
N THR A 3 -0.56 0.75 10.77
CA THR A 3 0.88 0.74 10.55
C THR A 3 1.17 -0.04 9.29
N CYS A 4 2.29 0.30 8.66
CA CYS A 4 2.77 -0.46 7.52
C CYS A 4 3.47 -1.74 7.98
N HIS A 5 3.19 -2.86 7.33
CA HIS A 5 3.77 -4.16 7.69
C HIS A 5 5.23 -4.36 7.23
N ASN A 6 5.76 -3.48 6.37
CA ASN A 6 7.15 -3.56 5.90
C ASN A 6 8.10 -2.67 6.70
N CYS A 7 7.63 -1.49 7.11
CA CYS A 7 8.44 -0.45 7.75
C CYS A 7 8.00 -0.16 9.20
N GLU A 8 6.87 -0.71 9.64
CA GLU A 8 6.21 -0.46 10.94
C GLU A 8 5.84 1.01 11.21
N GLU A 9 6.03 1.89 10.22
CA GLU A 9 5.68 3.31 10.27
C GLU A 9 4.17 3.51 10.40
N PHE A 10 3.79 4.58 11.07
CA PHE A 10 2.39 5.00 11.19
C PHE A 10 1.82 5.45 9.85
N VAL A 11 0.64 4.93 9.50
CA VAL A 11 -0.12 5.33 8.30
C VAL A 11 -1.54 5.75 8.66
N THR A 12 -2.10 6.67 7.87
CA THR A 12 -3.46 7.16 8.07
C THR A 12 -4.49 6.16 7.56
N ARG A 13 -5.71 6.23 8.09
CA ARG A 13 -6.81 5.39 7.63
C ARG A 13 -7.17 5.68 6.17
N ASP A 14 -7.07 6.93 5.73
CA ASP A 14 -7.27 7.30 4.33
C ASP A 14 -6.24 6.66 3.40
N PHE A 15 -4.98 6.53 3.87
CA PHE A 15 -3.95 5.82 3.11
C PHE A 15 -4.31 4.33 2.94
N VAL A 16 -4.70 3.68 4.03
CA VAL A 16 -5.11 2.27 4.05
C VAL A 16 -6.32 2.03 3.12
N ARG A 17 -7.24 2.99 3.00
CA ARG A 17 -8.39 2.86 2.10
C ARG A 17 -8.03 2.86 0.62
N VAL A 18 -6.93 3.50 0.25
CA VAL A 18 -6.49 3.63 -1.15
C VAL A 18 -5.45 2.56 -1.51
N PHE A 19 -4.55 2.28 -0.58
CA PHE A 19 -3.35 1.46 -0.79
C PHE A 19 -3.31 0.19 0.06
N GLY A 20 -4.34 -0.06 0.87
CA GLY A 20 -4.46 -1.30 1.64
C GLY A 20 -5.04 -2.44 0.82
N ASP A 21 -4.85 -3.67 1.31
CA ASP A 21 -5.50 -4.86 0.76
C ASP A 21 -6.97 -4.97 1.23
N GLU A 22 -7.64 -6.04 0.84
CA GLU A 22 -9.04 -6.31 1.20
C GLU A 22 -9.27 -6.38 2.72
N GLU A 23 -8.23 -6.76 3.48
CA GLU A 23 -8.25 -6.78 4.95
C GLU A 23 -7.84 -5.43 5.57
N GLY A 24 -7.52 -4.43 4.76
CA GLY A 24 -7.10 -3.10 5.22
C GLY A 24 -5.69 -3.08 5.82
N ARG A 25 -4.78 -3.94 5.35
CA ARG A 25 -3.35 -3.91 5.70
C ARG A 25 -2.56 -3.27 4.58
N VAL A 26 -1.48 -2.62 4.95
CA VAL A 26 -0.62 -1.89 4.03
C VAL A 26 0.78 -2.47 4.12
N PHE A 27 1.30 -3.00 3.02
CA PHE A 27 2.65 -3.54 2.94
C PHE A 27 3.66 -2.49 2.50
N GLY A 28 3.24 -1.34 1.96
CA GLY A 28 4.15 -0.28 1.56
C GLY A 28 3.70 1.12 1.99
N CYS A 29 4.58 1.83 2.70
CA CYS A 29 4.37 3.18 3.20
C CYS A 29 5.19 4.21 2.38
N PRO A 30 4.82 5.50 2.35
CA PRO A 30 5.65 6.54 1.71
C PRO A 30 6.99 6.77 2.42
N SER A 31 7.19 6.19 3.62
CA SER A 31 8.47 6.21 4.35
C SER A 31 9.46 5.18 3.81
N CYS A 32 8.99 4.02 3.32
CA CYS A 32 9.84 2.94 2.81
C CYS A 32 9.77 2.73 1.30
N LEU A 33 8.73 3.24 0.64
CA LEU A 33 8.54 3.18 -0.80
C LEU A 33 8.50 4.58 -1.39
N THR A 34 8.88 4.68 -2.67
CA THR A 34 8.71 5.92 -3.40
C THR A 34 7.26 6.07 -3.87
N THR A 35 6.83 7.31 -4.12
CA THR A 35 5.50 7.59 -4.70
C THR A 35 5.24 6.83 -6.00
N ARG A 36 6.29 6.52 -6.77
CA ARG A 36 6.19 5.74 -7.99
C ARG A 36 5.84 4.28 -7.72
N ASP A 37 6.43 3.66 -6.70
CA ASP A 37 6.10 2.30 -6.28
C ASP A 37 4.68 2.21 -5.71
N LEU A 38 4.27 3.22 -4.92
CA LEU A 38 2.91 3.31 -4.41
C LEU A 38 1.88 3.38 -5.54
N GLN A 39 2.11 4.22 -6.55
CA GLN A 39 1.23 4.32 -7.72
C GLN A 39 1.23 3.08 -8.60
N ASN A 40 2.32 2.30 -8.61
CA ASN A 40 2.39 1.02 -9.30
C ASN A 40 1.67 -0.11 -8.52
N GLY A 41 1.03 0.20 -7.39
CA GLY A 41 0.31 -0.76 -6.57
C GLY A 41 1.22 -1.65 -5.71
N THR A 42 2.49 -1.29 -5.52
CA THR A 42 3.41 -2.04 -4.65
C THR A 42 2.98 -1.98 -3.17
N ALA A 43 2.18 -0.98 -2.79
CA ALA A 43 1.72 -0.75 -1.42
C ALA A 43 0.80 -1.85 -0.86
N SER A 44 -0.02 -2.47 -1.72
CA SER A 44 -1.02 -3.49 -1.38
C SER A 44 -0.71 -4.85 -1.98
N ASN A 45 0.39 -4.98 -2.73
CA ASN A 45 0.74 -6.21 -3.42
C ASN A 45 1.31 -7.27 -2.46
N SER A 46 0.42 -8.00 -1.78
CA SER A 46 0.67 -9.38 -1.37
C SER A 46 0.35 -10.32 -2.54
N ALA A 47 1.11 -10.22 -3.63
CA ALA A 47 1.13 -11.15 -4.77
C ALA A 47 -0.25 -11.72 -5.24
N ALA A 48 -1.21 -10.89 -5.65
CA ALA A 48 -2.43 -11.43 -6.31
C ALA A 48 -3.21 -10.47 -7.20
N SER A 49 -3.15 -9.15 -7.01
CA SER A 49 -4.22 -8.28 -7.56
C SER A 49 -3.76 -7.21 -8.55
N ALA A 50 -2.52 -7.28 -9.06
CA ALA A 50 -2.07 -6.38 -10.13
C ALA A 50 -2.71 -6.77 -11.48
N GLY A 51 -4.00 -6.51 -11.64
CA GLY A 51 -4.57 -6.27 -12.97
C GLY A 51 -3.84 -5.09 -13.61
N PRO A 52 -3.62 -5.11 -14.94
CA PRO A 52 -2.86 -4.05 -15.62
C PRO A 52 -3.51 -2.69 -15.36
N PRO A 53 -2.72 -1.60 -15.25
CA PRO A 53 -3.28 -0.25 -15.18
C PRO A 53 -4.13 -0.03 -16.43
N SER A 54 -5.43 0.22 -16.24
CA SER A 54 -6.31 0.68 -17.32
C SER A 54 -5.76 2.01 -17.89
N PRO A 55 -5.75 2.19 -19.22
CA PRO A 55 -5.18 3.36 -19.89
C PRO A 55 -5.92 4.66 -19.59
#